data_AF-A0A859CUV3-F1
#
_entry.id   AF-A0A859CUV3-F1
#
_cell.length_a   1.000
_cell.length_b   1.000
_cell.length_c   1.000
_cell.angle_alpha   90.00
_cell.angle_beta   90.00
_cell.angle_gamma   90.00
#
_symmetry.space_group_name_H-M   'P 1'
#
loop_
_entity.id
_entity.type
_entity.pdbx_description
1 polymer ?
#
loop_
_entity_poly.entity_id
_entity_poly.type
_entity_poly.pdbx_seq_one_letter_code
_entity_poly.pdbx_strand_id
1 'polypeptide(L)' 'MNVCPFCLDGNACAVASDQACWCFNESIPTGLLDLLEGDDLNKKCVCQNCIAEYKKSPAKFEVKLRHNRNVSD' A
#
# COMPACT_ATOMS: atom_id res chain seq x y z
N MET A 1 -5.50 5.57 -13.50
CA MET A 1 -6.01 4.89 -12.27
C MET A 1 -4.81 4.68 -11.37
N ASN A 2 -4.83 5.16 -10.12
CA ASN A 2 -3.73 4.95 -9.18
C ASN A 2 -3.87 3.58 -8.54
N VAL A 3 -2.84 2.73 -8.66
CA VAL A 3 -2.84 1.34 -8.17
C VAL A 3 -1.95 1.17 -6.95
N CYS A 4 -2.37 0.30 -6.05
CA CYS A 4 -1.63 -0.10 -4.87
C CYS A 4 -0.46 -1.01 -5.29
N PRO A 5 0.78 -0.73 -4.89
CA PRO A 5 1.94 -1.55 -5.27
C PRO A 5 1.94 -2.95 -4.64
N PHE A 6 1.09 -3.22 -3.64
CA PHE A 6 1.03 -4.53 -2.95
C PHE A 6 -0.06 -5.46 -3.47
N CYS A 7 -1.24 -4.93 -3.79
CA CYS A 7 -2.39 -5.74 -4.22
C CYS A 7 -2.82 -5.47 -5.67
N LEU A 8 -2.21 -4.50 -6.35
CA LEU A 8 -2.50 -4.09 -7.73
C LEU A 8 -3.92 -3.55 -7.97
N ASP A 9 -4.78 -3.54 -6.96
CA ASP A 9 -6.08 -2.85 -6.97
C ASP A 9 -5.94 -1.33 -6.85
N GLY A 10 -7.04 -0.61 -7.03
CA GLY A 10 -7.09 0.84 -6.84
C GLY A 10 -6.68 1.28 -5.42
N ASN A 11 -5.83 2.29 -5.30
CA ASN A 11 -5.40 2.83 -4.00
C ASN A 11 -6.27 3.98 -3.47
N ALA A 12 -7.29 4.39 -4.23
CA ALA A 12 -8.19 5.49 -3.90
C ALA A 12 -7.48 6.82 -3.55
N CYS A 13 -6.26 7.03 -4.05
CA CYS A 13 -5.53 8.28 -3.81
C CYS A 13 -6.24 9.46 -4.50
N ALA A 14 -6.56 10.47 -3.71
CA ALA A 14 -7.21 11.71 -4.14
C ALA A 14 -6.32 12.95 -3.89
N VAL A 15 -5.00 12.79 -3.80
CA VAL A 15 -4.06 13.89 -3.49
C VAL A 15 -4.07 15.03 -4.52
N ALA A 16 -4.47 14.73 -5.77
CA ALA A 16 -4.62 15.71 -6.84
C ALA A 16 -6.03 16.31 -6.93
N SER A 17 -6.94 15.98 -6.01
CA SER A 17 -8.30 16.52 -5.96
C SER A 17 -8.36 17.75 -5.04
N ASP A 18 -9.46 18.50 -5.13
CA ASP A 18 -9.75 19.63 -4.23
C ASP A 18 -10.08 19.20 -2.79
N GLN A 19 -10.20 17.89 -2.53
CA GLN A 19 -10.47 17.32 -1.22
C GLN A 19 -9.20 16.71 -0.61
N ALA A 20 -9.07 16.79 0.70
CA ALA A 20 -7.99 16.12 1.41
C ALA A 20 -8.06 14.60 1.15
N CYS A 21 -6.94 13.99 0.77
CA CYS A 21 -6.86 12.55 0.59
C CYS A 21 -7.07 11.85 1.93
N TRP A 22 -7.75 10.70 1.91
CA TRP A 22 -7.99 9.90 3.12
C TRP A 22 -6.70 9.57 3.88
N CYS A 23 -5.57 9.45 3.17
CA CYS A 23 -4.29 9.05 3.78
C CYS A 23 -3.71 10.10 4.73
N PHE A 24 -4.16 11.35 4.66
CA PHE A 24 -3.71 12.40 5.59
C PHE A 24 -4.22 12.20 7.01
N ASN A 25 -5.27 11.39 7.18
CA ASN A 25 -5.87 11.08 8.48
C ASN A 25 -5.55 9.65 8.95
N GLU A 26 -4.68 8.93 8.24
CA GLU A 26 -4.35 7.55 8.52
C GLU A 26 -2.88 7.43 8.96
N SER A 27 -2.62 6.80 10.10
CA SER A 27 -1.24 6.50 10.51
C SER A 27 -0.72 5.32 9.69
N ILE A 28 0.21 5.57 8.78
CA ILE A 28 0.82 4.54 7.92
C ILE A 28 2.06 3.97 8.64
N PRO A 29 2.11 2.65 8.94
CA PRO A 29 3.25 2.05 9.60
C PRO A 29 4.52 2.14 8.74
N THR A 30 5.64 2.60 9.28
CA THR A 30 6.92 2.67 8.56
C THR A 30 7.35 1.30 8.05
N GLY A 31 7.19 0.24 8.86
CA GLY A 31 7.52 -1.12 8.43
C GLY A 31 6.69 -1.64 7.24
N LEU A 32 5.53 -1.03 6.93
CA LEU A 32 4.80 -1.31 5.69
C LEU A 32 5.43 -0.58 4.50
N LEU A 33 5.88 0.67 4.69
CA LEU A 33 6.56 1.45 3.67
C LEU A 33 7.92 0.84 3.30
N ASP A 34 8.61 0.24 4.27
CA ASP A 34 9.87 -0.47 4.06
C ASP A 34 9.74 -1.71 3.13
N LEU A 35 8.51 -2.19 2.89
CA LEU A 35 8.22 -3.29 1.97
C LEU A 35 8.04 -2.85 0.51
N LEU A 36 7.99 -1.54 0.25
CA LEU A 36 7.93 -0.99 -1.10
C LEU A 36 9.24 -1.25 -1.84
N GLU A 37 9.17 -1.52 -3.15
CA GLU A 37 10.35 -1.79 -3.97
C GLU A 37 10.71 -0.59 -4.83
N GLY A 38 12.02 -0.39 -5.04
CA GLY A 38 12.57 0.63 -5.92
C GLY A 38 12.01 2.02 -5.64
N ASP A 39 11.36 2.56 -6.66
CA ASP A 39 10.89 3.95 -6.71
C ASP A 39 9.44 4.12 -6.20
N ASP A 40 8.78 3.06 -5.73
CA ASP A 40 7.39 3.17 -5.28
C ASP A 40 7.25 4.05 -4.03
N LEU A 41 8.29 4.11 -3.19
CA LEU A 41 8.35 5.02 -2.06
C LEU A 41 8.30 6.48 -2.54
N ASN A 42 7.40 7.27 -1.95
CA ASN A 42 7.10 8.66 -2.33
C ASN A 42 6.47 8.87 -3.73
N LYS A 43 6.22 7.81 -4.52
CA LYS A 43 5.56 7.92 -5.83
C LYS A 43 4.18 7.27 -5.89
N LYS A 44 3.97 6.18 -5.15
CA LYS A 44 2.69 5.46 -5.15
C LYS A 44 2.11 5.37 -3.74
N CYS A 45 0.80 5.54 -3.63
CA CYS A 45 0.09 5.34 -2.38
C CYS A 45 -0.24 3.86 -2.17
N VAL A 46 -0.11 3.40 -0.93
CA VAL A 46 -0.63 2.12 -0.44
C VAL A 46 -2.12 2.28 -0.15
N CYS A 47 -2.96 1.30 -0.50
CA CYS A 47 -4.40 1.38 -0.23
C CYS A 47 -4.74 1.14 1.26
N GLN A 48 -5.91 1.62 1.68
CA GLN A 48 -6.43 1.41 3.04
C GLN A 48 -6.52 -0.07 3.42
N ASN A 49 -6.87 -0.95 2.49
CA ASN A 49 -6.98 -2.38 2.77
C ASN A 49 -5.63 -3.00 3.14
N CYS A 50 -4.57 -2.70 2.36
CA CYS A 50 -3.22 -3.19 2.68
C CYS A 50 -2.69 -2.62 4.00
N ILE A 51 -2.98 -1.34 4.30
CA ILE A 51 -2.65 -0.73 5.59
C ILE A 51 -3.37 -1.48 6.73
N ALA A 52 -4.66 -1.74 6.59
CA ALA A 52 -5.46 -2.43 7.59
C ALA A 52 -5.03 -3.89 7.80
N GLU A 53 -4.71 -4.62 6.71
CA GLU A 53 -4.19 -5.98 6.79
C GLU A 53 -2.82 -6.03 7.49
N TYR A 54 -1.90 -5.12 7.14
CA TYR A 54 -0.60 -5.04 7.80
C TYR A 54 -0.73 -4.72 9.29
N LYS A 55 -1.58 -3.75 9.66
CA LYS A 55 -1.84 -3.41 11.07
C LYS A 55 -2.38 -4.59 11.87
N LYS A 56 -3.16 -5.48 11.26
CA LYS A 56 -3.67 -6.71 11.92
C LYS A 56 -2.56 -7.73 12.14
N SER A 57 -1.67 -7.92 11.17
CA SER A 57 -0.54 -8.85 11.29
C SER A 57 0.54 -8.59 10.24
N PRO A 58 1.64 -7.90 10.61
CA PRO A 58 2.76 -7.64 9.70
C PRO A 58 3.34 -8.93 9.10
N ALA A 59 3.58 -9.94 9.93
CA ALA A 59 4.13 -11.22 9.49
C ALA A 59 3.25 -11.93 8.46
N LYS A 60 1.92 -11.98 8.66
CA LYS A 60 1.01 -12.59 7.68
C LYS A 60 0.94 -11.79 6.39
N PHE A 61 0.97 -10.46 6.50
CA PHE A 61 1.00 -9.58 5.34
C PHE A 61 2.26 -9.80 4.49
N GLU A 62 3.44 -9.87 5.10
CA GLU A 62 4.70 -10.13 4.39
C GLU A 62 4.71 -11.50 3.71
N VAL A 63 4.20 -12.54 4.39
CA VAL A 63 4.03 -13.87 3.77
C VAL A 63 3.11 -13.78 2.54
N LYS A 64 1.94 -13.14 2.67
CA LYS A 64 1.00 -12.94 1.54
C LYS A 64 1.65 -12.17 0.39
N LEU A 65 2.37 -11.09 0.71
CA LEU A 65 3.03 -10.24 -0.28
C LEU A 65 4.06 -11.03 -1.10
N ARG A 66 4.86 -11.89 -0.46
CA ARG A 66 5.82 -12.77 -1.16
C ARG A 66 5.13 -13.74 -2.12
N HIS A 67 4.01 -14.34 -1.70
CA HIS A 67 3.25 -15.23 -2.59
C HIS A 67 2.68 -14.46 -3.79
N ASN A 68 2.12 -13.27 -3.57
CA ASN A 68 1.57 -12.45 -4.65
C ASN A 68 2.65 -12.03 -5.67
N ARG A 69 3.87 -11.70 -5.21
CA ARG A 69 4.99 -11.36 -6.10
C ARG A 69 5.47 -12.54 -6.95
N ASN A 70 5.46 -13.76 -6.40
CA ASN A 70 5.88 -14.98 -7.10
C ASN A 70 4.87 -15.54 -8.11
N VAL A 71 3.67 -14.94 -8.22
CA VAL A 71 2.62 -15.35 -9.17
C VAL A 71 2.60 -14.42 -10.41
N SER A 72 3.60 -13.55 -10.55
CA SER A 72 3.67 -12.53 -11.60
C SER A 72 4.40 -12.98 -12.88
N ASP A 73 4.75 -14.26 -13.01
CA ASP A 73 5.37 -14.88 -14.20
C ASP A 73 4.39 -15.79 -14.96
#